data_AF-A0A971SN39-F1
#
_entry.id   AF-A0A971SN39-F1
#
_cell.length_a   1.000
_cell.length_b   1.000
_cell.length_c   1.000
_cell.angle_alpha   90.00
_cell.angle_beta   90.00
_cell.angle_gamma   90.00
#
_symmetry.space_group_name_H-M   'P 1'
#
loop_
_entity.id
_entity.type
_entity.pdbx_description
1 polymer ?
#
loop_
_entity_poly.entity_id
_entity_poly.type
_entity_poly.pdbx_seq_one_letter_code
_entity_poly.pdbx_strand_id
1 'polypeptide(L)'
;MEPNMVNPHEKPVAIQPVRRKQYSAVLFIFLLLIMGWLGAYVYFKAETNRFSNLLEQGEYSEAIDYYRHAAGFLPGGSEKWLKGRFEGALDVRLEEMVEDYLSNRADYSELSSCLKAVSQMSLAPAHLKKYQALVEAEHASRFSDEHRAISIVEKALEDYPGDALLEAQLARYRKRAAELVLYEGPVQHIFFHPLIVYPEKAFDDDRMARGLNEFMVTVREFNRILASLYEKGYILIDIHEIFEERTNNGRTELVRKELWLPKNRKPLILSIDDLNFYPYMKENGMNQKLVLDSDGNVAAYLISPEGEEITAYDTEIVTILDRFVAEHPDFSYKGAKGIIALTGFNGVLGYQTNAISSPSYAAEKEQALAVIMRLQETGWSFASHGYGHIDTARRSLSDLIEDTEKWKVEVESLIGPTDVYIYPYGSTVPTTDPRFKYLQQSGFRVFCGVGPREYLRYYPDSLVMDRRHIDGIAFWQQPETLVDLFTVSEVIDPVRPPL
;
A
#
# COMPACT_ATOMS: atom_id res chain seq x y z
N MET A 1 -4.47 21.00 -114.24
CA MET A 1 -3.49 21.87 -113.56
C MET A 1 -2.79 21.01 -112.52
N GLU A 2 -1.56 20.62 -112.83
CA GLU A 2 -0.62 19.87 -111.99
C GLU A 2 -0.01 20.77 -110.87
N PRO A 3 0.74 20.27 -109.85
CA PRO A 3 1.66 19.13 -109.94
C PRO A 3 1.85 18.18 -108.72
N ASN A 4 2.39 17.00 -109.05
CA ASN A 4 3.47 16.22 -108.41
C ASN A 4 3.68 16.26 -106.87
N MET A 5 3.75 15.10 -106.23
CA MET A 5 5.01 14.33 -106.10
C MET A 5 4.78 12.99 -105.39
N VAL A 6 5.22 11.91 -106.03
CA VAL A 6 5.50 10.60 -105.40
C VAL A 6 7.03 10.49 -105.28
N ASN A 7 7.54 10.10 -104.12
CA ASN A 7 8.85 9.48 -103.96
C ASN A 7 8.80 8.49 -102.75
N PRO A 8 9.64 7.45 -102.70
CA PRO A 8 9.21 6.08 -102.50
C PRO A 8 9.87 5.51 -101.23
N HIS A 9 9.75 4.21 -101.02
CA HIS A 9 10.32 3.42 -99.92
C HIS A 9 9.40 3.29 -98.71
N GLU A 10 8.70 2.16 -98.65
CA GLU A 10 8.91 1.19 -97.57
C GLU A 10 8.32 -0.19 -97.93
N LYS A 11 9.10 -1.24 -97.66
CA LYS A 11 8.74 -2.66 -97.80
C LYS A 11 7.91 -3.11 -96.59
N PRO A 12 7.14 -4.22 -96.70
CA PRO A 12 6.11 -4.57 -95.73
C PRO A 12 6.71 -5.13 -94.43
N VAL A 13 6.19 -4.71 -93.27
CA VAL A 13 6.56 -5.28 -91.97
C VAL A 13 5.43 -6.17 -91.45
N ALA A 14 5.82 -7.41 -91.15
CA ALA A 14 5.02 -8.47 -90.60
C ALA A 14 4.38 -8.12 -89.25
N ILE A 15 3.15 -8.59 -89.06
CA ILE A 15 2.40 -8.56 -87.80
C ILE A 15 3.14 -9.42 -86.76
N GLN A 16 3.61 -8.83 -85.66
CA GLN A 16 3.99 -9.56 -84.45
C GLN A 16 2.90 -9.43 -83.36
N PRO A 17 2.60 -10.50 -82.62
CA PRO A 17 1.55 -10.49 -81.60
C PRO A 17 2.02 -9.75 -80.34
N VAL A 18 1.30 -8.69 -79.94
CA VAL A 18 1.66 -7.86 -78.79
C VAL A 18 0.89 -8.29 -77.52
N ARG A 19 1.65 -8.43 -76.43
CA ARG A 19 1.29 -8.35 -74.98
C ARG A 19 0.14 -9.22 -74.44
N ARG A 20 0.46 -10.45 -74.03
CA ARG A 20 -0.30 -11.19 -72.99
C ARG A 20 0.54 -11.59 -71.76
N LYS A 21 1.86 -11.81 -71.92
CA LYS A 21 2.74 -12.30 -70.84
C LYS A 21 3.15 -11.22 -69.81
N GLN A 22 3.26 -9.94 -70.18
CA GLN A 22 3.67 -8.88 -69.25
C GLN A 22 2.57 -8.50 -68.23
N TYR A 23 1.30 -8.50 -68.61
CA TYR A 23 0.19 -8.23 -67.67
C TYR A 23 -0.03 -9.38 -66.67
N SER A 24 0.22 -10.62 -67.10
CA SER A 24 0.15 -11.81 -66.24
C SER A 24 1.20 -11.80 -65.13
N ALA A 25 2.44 -11.42 -65.43
CA ALA A 25 3.52 -11.38 -64.43
C ALA A 25 3.30 -10.26 -63.40
N VAL A 26 2.85 -9.07 -63.82
CA VAL A 26 2.52 -7.96 -62.91
C VAL A 26 1.33 -8.31 -62.02
N LEU A 27 0.28 -8.92 -62.58
CA LEU A 27 -0.89 -9.37 -61.81
C LEU A 27 -0.52 -10.48 -60.81
N PHE A 28 0.38 -11.40 -61.19
CA PHE A 28 0.84 -12.48 -60.32
C PHE A 28 1.72 -11.97 -59.17
N ILE A 29 2.61 -11.01 -59.42
CA ILE A 29 3.39 -10.32 -58.38
C ILE A 29 2.45 -9.53 -57.45
N PHE A 30 1.44 -8.87 -58.00
CA PHE A 30 0.44 -8.15 -57.19
C PHE A 30 -0.40 -9.09 -56.33
N LEU A 31 -0.81 -10.26 -56.86
CA LEU A 31 -1.49 -11.32 -56.11
C LEU A 31 -0.60 -11.94 -55.02
N LEU A 32 0.69 -12.15 -55.27
CA LEU A 32 1.64 -12.64 -54.27
C LEU A 32 1.88 -11.60 -53.16
N LEU A 33 1.95 -10.31 -53.52
CA LEU A 33 2.01 -9.22 -52.55
C LEU A 33 0.74 -9.13 -51.71
N ILE A 34 -0.44 -9.27 -52.32
CA ILE A 34 -1.73 -9.32 -51.60
C ILE A 34 -1.80 -10.55 -50.70
N MET A 35 -1.40 -11.73 -51.16
CA MET A 35 -1.40 -12.95 -50.34
C MET A 35 -0.41 -12.86 -49.18
N GLY A 36 0.78 -12.28 -49.39
CA GLY A 36 1.73 -12.00 -48.32
C GLY A 36 1.19 -10.99 -47.31
N TRP A 37 0.48 -9.95 -47.78
CA TRP A 37 -0.15 -8.95 -46.93
C TRP A 37 -1.33 -9.51 -46.13
N LEU A 38 -2.14 -10.37 -46.75
CA LEU A 38 -3.26 -11.06 -46.11
C LEU A 38 -2.76 -12.08 -45.07
N GLY A 39 -1.70 -12.83 -45.39
CA GLY A 39 -1.05 -13.75 -44.47
C GLY A 39 -0.48 -13.04 -43.24
N ALA A 40 0.21 -11.91 -43.45
CA ALA A 40 0.68 -11.05 -42.36
C ALA A 40 -0.48 -10.51 -41.52
N TYR A 41 -1.54 -9.99 -42.17
CA TYR A 41 -2.72 -9.48 -41.47
C TYR A 41 -3.40 -10.54 -40.59
N VAL A 42 -3.57 -11.77 -41.10
CA VAL A 42 -4.16 -12.90 -40.37
C VAL A 42 -3.27 -13.30 -39.19
N TYR A 43 -1.96 -13.46 -39.43
CA TYR A 43 -0.99 -13.77 -38.39
C TYR A 43 -1.07 -12.74 -37.26
N PHE A 44 -0.92 -11.47 -37.57
CA PHE A 44 -0.94 -10.42 -36.57
C PHE A 44 -2.29 -10.24 -35.87
N LYS A 45 -3.40 -10.57 -36.53
CA LYS A 45 -4.71 -10.59 -35.87
C LYS A 45 -4.78 -11.73 -34.84
N ALA A 46 -4.27 -12.91 -35.18
CA ALA A 46 -4.17 -14.01 -34.23
C ALA A 46 -3.25 -13.65 -33.05
N GLU A 47 -2.13 -12.97 -33.31
CA GLU A 47 -1.20 -12.52 -32.27
C GLU A 47 -1.83 -11.54 -31.29
N THR A 48 -2.52 -10.51 -31.80
CA THR A 48 -3.21 -9.54 -30.95
C THR A 48 -4.35 -10.20 -30.15
N ASN A 49 -5.13 -11.09 -30.78
CA ASN A 49 -6.22 -11.79 -30.09
C ASN A 49 -5.71 -12.67 -28.95
N ARG A 50 -4.58 -13.37 -29.14
CA ARG A 50 -3.98 -14.19 -28.08
C ARG A 50 -3.53 -13.33 -26.91
N PHE A 51 -2.89 -12.20 -27.21
CA PHE A 51 -2.50 -11.24 -26.17
C PHE A 51 -3.71 -10.66 -25.42
N SER A 52 -4.78 -10.26 -26.12
CA SER A 52 -6.03 -9.82 -25.50
C SER A 52 -6.62 -10.88 -24.56
N ASN A 53 -6.66 -12.15 -24.98
CA ASN A 53 -7.16 -13.23 -24.13
C ASN A 53 -6.33 -13.39 -22.85
N LEU A 54 -4.99 -13.28 -22.91
CA LEU A 54 -4.14 -13.33 -21.71
C LEU A 54 -4.45 -12.17 -20.77
N LEU A 55 -4.66 -10.96 -21.30
CA LEU A 55 -5.04 -9.79 -20.50
C LEU A 55 -6.44 -9.92 -19.87
N GLU A 56 -7.40 -10.50 -20.60
CA GLU A 56 -8.76 -10.78 -20.10
C GLU A 56 -8.75 -11.84 -19.00
N GLN A 57 -7.83 -12.80 -19.06
CA GLN A 57 -7.64 -13.85 -18.05
C GLN A 57 -6.81 -13.39 -16.83
N GLY A 58 -6.27 -12.17 -16.85
CA GLY A 58 -5.38 -11.67 -15.80
C GLY A 58 -3.98 -12.31 -15.83
N GLU A 59 -3.62 -13.02 -16.90
CA GLU A 59 -2.34 -13.69 -17.08
C GLU A 59 -1.25 -12.70 -17.55
N TYR A 60 -1.03 -11.65 -16.75
CA TYR A 60 -0.18 -10.52 -17.13
C TYR A 60 1.28 -10.92 -17.38
N SER A 61 1.84 -11.82 -16.58
CA SER A 61 3.20 -12.35 -16.77
C SER A 61 3.34 -13.03 -18.12
N GLU A 62 2.36 -13.86 -18.50
CA GLU A 62 2.34 -14.53 -19.79
C GLU A 62 2.15 -13.52 -20.93
N ALA A 63 1.30 -12.50 -20.75
CA ALA A 63 1.11 -11.43 -21.71
C ALA A 63 2.41 -10.64 -21.95
N ILE A 64 3.17 -10.34 -20.90
CA ILE A 64 4.47 -9.66 -20.98
C ILE A 64 5.47 -10.51 -21.76
N ASP A 65 5.61 -11.78 -21.41
CA ASP A 65 6.54 -12.67 -22.09
C ASP A 65 6.13 -12.87 -23.54
N TYR A 66 4.84 -13.03 -23.80
CA TYR A 66 4.28 -13.10 -25.15
C TYR A 66 4.62 -11.86 -25.98
N TYR A 67 4.40 -10.66 -25.42
CA TYR A 67 4.76 -9.40 -26.07
C TYR A 67 6.25 -9.33 -26.40
N ARG A 68 7.14 -9.68 -25.45
CA ARG A 68 8.59 -9.69 -25.65
C ARG A 68 9.02 -10.64 -26.76
N HIS A 69 8.42 -11.83 -26.82
CA HIS A 69 8.70 -12.80 -27.88
C HIS A 69 8.20 -12.28 -29.23
N ALA A 70 6.97 -11.78 -29.31
CA ALA A 70 6.40 -11.25 -30.55
C ALA A 70 7.18 -10.02 -31.07
N ALA A 71 7.69 -9.17 -30.17
CA ALA A 71 8.52 -8.02 -30.50
C ALA A 71 9.94 -8.42 -31.00
N GLY A 72 10.50 -9.53 -30.51
CA GLY A 72 11.85 -9.99 -30.87
C GLY A 72 12.03 -10.53 -32.29
N PHE A 73 10.95 -10.78 -33.04
CA PHE A 73 11.01 -11.48 -34.33
C PHE A 73 11.16 -10.59 -35.58
N LEU A 74 11.16 -9.26 -35.48
CA LEU A 74 10.95 -8.41 -36.66
C LEU A 74 11.88 -7.16 -36.73
N PRO A 75 12.92 -7.16 -37.58
CA PRO A 75 13.70 -5.96 -37.84
C PRO A 75 12.99 -5.02 -38.82
N GLY A 76 12.69 -3.79 -38.37
CA GLY A 76 12.34 -2.64 -39.22
C GLY A 76 10.89 -2.61 -39.74
N GLY A 77 10.08 -1.70 -39.18
CA GLY A 77 8.79 -1.25 -39.73
C GLY A 77 7.56 -2.00 -39.23
N SER A 78 7.58 -3.33 -39.21
CA SER A 78 6.48 -4.17 -38.68
C SER A 78 6.38 -4.14 -37.15
N GLU A 79 7.49 -3.92 -36.45
CA GLU A 79 7.56 -3.71 -35.00
C GLU A 79 6.65 -2.57 -34.53
N LYS A 80 6.67 -1.42 -35.23
CA LYS A 80 5.86 -0.24 -34.87
C LYS A 80 4.37 -0.51 -35.03
N TRP A 81 3.98 -1.22 -36.08
CA TRP A 81 2.58 -1.55 -36.33
C TRP A 81 2.06 -2.60 -35.36
N LEU A 82 2.87 -3.60 -35.02
CA LEU A 82 2.52 -4.63 -34.04
C LEU A 82 2.42 -4.04 -32.63
N LYS A 83 3.37 -3.17 -32.26
CA LYS A 83 3.31 -2.35 -31.04
C LYS A 83 1.99 -1.58 -30.94
N GLY A 84 1.60 -0.86 -31.99
CA GLY A 84 0.34 -0.11 -32.01
C GLY A 84 -0.91 -0.98 -31.84
N ARG A 85 -0.88 -2.25 -32.27
CA ARG A 85 -1.98 -3.19 -32.02
C ARG A 85 -2.06 -3.64 -30.57
N PHE A 86 -0.91 -3.95 -29.96
CA PHE A 86 -0.87 -4.29 -28.53
C PHE A 86 -1.26 -3.09 -27.66
N GLU A 87 -0.81 -1.88 -28.02
CA GLU A 87 -1.25 -0.63 -27.37
C GLU A 87 -2.75 -0.42 -27.51
N GLY A 88 -3.33 -0.68 -28.68
CA GLY A 88 -4.79 -0.61 -28.89
C GLY A 88 -5.57 -1.66 -28.10
N ALA A 89 -5.07 -2.90 -28.01
CA ALA A 89 -5.67 -3.94 -27.19
C ALA A 89 -5.64 -3.59 -25.69
N LEU A 90 -4.54 -3.02 -25.21
CA LEU A 90 -4.42 -2.52 -23.84
C LEU A 90 -5.32 -1.32 -23.59
N ASP A 91 -5.50 -0.41 -24.55
CA ASP A 91 -6.40 0.74 -24.41
C ASP A 91 -7.83 0.28 -24.14
N VAL A 92 -8.33 -0.70 -24.92
CA VAL A 92 -9.66 -1.30 -24.72
C VAL A 92 -9.75 -2.00 -23.36
N ARG A 93 -8.77 -2.84 -23.01
CA ARG A 93 -8.79 -3.55 -21.72
C ARG A 93 -8.78 -2.59 -20.54
N LEU A 94 -7.94 -1.55 -20.59
CA LEU A 94 -7.87 -0.55 -19.51
C LEU A 94 -9.17 0.25 -19.41
N GLU A 95 -9.82 0.58 -20.53
CA GLU A 95 -11.13 1.25 -20.52
C GLU A 95 -12.17 0.42 -19.77
N GLU A 96 -12.31 -0.86 -20.12
CA GLU A 96 -13.25 -1.80 -19.47
C GLU A 96 -12.95 -1.94 -17.97
N MET A 97 -11.69 -2.18 -17.61
CA MET A 97 -11.31 -2.38 -16.21
C MET A 97 -11.49 -1.09 -15.38
N VAL A 98 -11.25 0.09 -15.97
CA VAL A 98 -11.52 1.38 -15.30
C VAL A 98 -13.01 1.58 -15.08
N GLU A 99 -13.85 1.24 -16.07
CA GLU A 99 -15.30 1.32 -15.91
C GLU A 99 -15.80 0.39 -14.79
N ASP A 100 -15.30 -0.84 -14.75
CA ASP A 100 -15.64 -1.81 -13.71
C ASP A 100 -15.17 -1.35 -12.33
N TYR A 101 -13.95 -0.81 -12.23
CA TYR A 101 -13.44 -0.24 -10.98
C TYR A 101 -14.29 0.94 -10.51
N LEU A 102 -14.59 1.91 -11.37
CA LEU A 102 -15.45 3.06 -11.04
C LEU A 102 -16.88 2.65 -10.65
N SER A 103 -17.33 1.47 -11.09
CA SER A 103 -18.64 0.89 -10.82
C SER A 103 -18.64 -0.12 -9.66
N ASN A 104 -17.53 -0.28 -8.93
CA ASN A 104 -17.35 -1.27 -7.86
C ASN A 104 -17.59 -2.74 -8.31
N ARG A 105 -17.28 -3.04 -9.57
CA ARG A 105 -17.31 -4.41 -10.14
C ARG A 105 -15.93 -5.07 -10.19
N ALA A 106 -14.86 -4.31 -9.96
CA ALA A 106 -13.48 -4.79 -9.90
C ALA A 106 -12.72 -4.16 -8.74
N ASP A 107 -11.69 -4.86 -8.28
CA ASP A 107 -10.79 -4.42 -7.21
C ASP A 107 -9.58 -3.67 -7.76
N TYR A 108 -8.98 -2.84 -6.90
CA TYR A 108 -7.80 -2.05 -7.27
C TYR A 108 -6.59 -2.92 -7.66
N SER A 109 -6.45 -4.11 -7.05
CA SER A 109 -5.31 -5.00 -7.26
C SER A 109 -5.19 -5.50 -8.71
N GLU A 110 -6.30 -5.88 -9.33
CA GLU A 110 -6.34 -6.37 -10.72
C GLU A 110 -5.88 -5.25 -11.68
N LEU A 111 -6.42 -4.06 -11.47
CA LEU A 111 -6.12 -2.87 -12.27
C LEU A 111 -4.68 -2.41 -12.11
N SER A 112 -4.17 -2.43 -10.87
CA SER A 112 -2.79 -2.10 -10.54
C SER A 112 -1.81 -3.07 -11.21
N SER A 113 -2.13 -4.38 -11.20
CA SER A 113 -1.35 -5.40 -11.90
C SER A 113 -1.31 -5.18 -13.42
N CYS A 114 -2.45 -4.83 -14.03
CA CYS A 114 -2.50 -4.50 -15.46
C CYS A 114 -1.64 -3.26 -15.78
N LEU A 115 -1.74 -2.19 -14.99
CA LEU A 115 -0.94 -0.98 -15.17
C LEU A 115 0.57 -1.25 -14.99
N LYS A 116 0.94 -2.10 -14.03
CA LYS A 116 2.32 -2.57 -13.84
C LYS A 116 2.82 -3.33 -15.05
N ALA A 117 2.00 -4.21 -15.63
CA ALA A 117 2.33 -4.95 -16.84
C ALA A 117 2.56 -4.02 -18.04
N VAL A 118 1.71 -3.00 -18.22
CA VAL A 118 1.90 -1.95 -19.25
C VAL A 118 3.26 -1.28 -19.11
N SER A 119 3.62 -0.89 -17.88
CA SER A 119 4.92 -0.28 -17.58
C SER A 119 6.09 -1.21 -17.90
N GLN A 120 6.00 -2.49 -17.50
CA GLN A 120 7.04 -3.50 -17.74
C GLN A 120 7.24 -3.83 -19.23
N MET A 121 6.19 -3.70 -20.05
CA MET A 121 6.28 -3.84 -21.50
C MET A 121 6.77 -2.55 -22.19
N SER A 122 6.87 -1.43 -21.47
CA SER A 122 7.19 -0.11 -22.04
C SER A 122 6.24 0.29 -23.18
N LEU A 123 4.96 -0.07 -23.03
CA LEU A 123 3.88 0.28 -23.96
C LEU A 123 3.17 1.56 -23.49
N ALA A 124 2.65 2.33 -24.46
CA ALA A 124 1.94 3.57 -24.18
C ALA A 124 0.58 3.59 -24.89
N PRO A 125 -0.44 2.90 -24.35
CA PRO A 125 -1.82 3.02 -24.81
C PRO A 125 -2.26 4.49 -24.90
N ALA A 126 -3.13 4.80 -25.87
CA ALA A 126 -3.47 6.18 -26.23
C ALA A 126 -4.00 7.00 -25.05
N HIS A 127 -4.80 6.37 -24.17
CA HIS A 127 -5.44 7.02 -23.03
C HIS A 127 -4.85 6.58 -21.68
N LEU A 128 -3.63 6.02 -21.65
CA LEU A 128 -3.00 5.52 -20.43
C LEU A 128 -3.02 6.53 -19.26
N LYS A 129 -2.67 7.79 -19.53
CA LYS A 129 -2.66 8.85 -18.49
C LYS A 129 -4.06 9.13 -17.94
N LYS A 130 -5.09 9.14 -18.80
CA LYS A 130 -6.49 9.29 -18.38
C LYS A 130 -6.90 8.15 -17.47
N TYR A 131 -6.60 6.91 -17.86
CA TYR A 131 -6.91 5.73 -17.05
C TYR A 131 -6.19 5.78 -15.70
N GLN A 132 -4.88 6.05 -15.68
CA GLN A 132 -4.12 6.22 -14.43
C GLN A 132 -4.75 7.28 -13.52
N ALA A 133 -5.11 8.45 -14.05
CA ALA A 133 -5.75 9.50 -13.28
C ALA A 133 -7.11 9.09 -12.70
N LEU A 134 -7.96 8.42 -13.49
CA LEU A 134 -9.26 7.93 -13.01
C LEU A 134 -9.10 6.91 -11.88
N VAL A 135 -8.15 5.99 -12.02
CA VAL A 135 -7.85 4.95 -11.03
C VAL A 135 -7.31 5.54 -9.74
N GLU A 136 -6.30 6.40 -9.84
CA GLU A 136 -5.69 7.05 -8.68
C GLU A 136 -6.69 7.95 -7.95
N ALA A 137 -7.53 8.68 -8.69
CA ALA A 137 -8.57 9.54 -8.10
C ALA A 137 -9.66 8.72 -7.40
N GLU A 138 -10.14 7.64 -8.02
CA GLU A 138 -11.13 6.76 -7.40
C GLU A 138 -10.55 6.05 -6.18
N HIS A 139 -9.31 5.56 -6.25
CA HIS A 139 -8.62 5.00 -5.10
C HIS A 139 -8.53 6.02 -3.95
N ALA A 140 -8.08 7.26 -4.22
CA ALA A 140 -8.05 8.32 -3.22
C ALA A 140 -9.44 8.60 -2.61
N SER A 141 -10.48 8.68 -3.45
CA SER A 141 -11.85 8.89 -3.00
C SER A 141 -12.38 7.73 -2.15
N ARG A 142 -12.06 6.46 -2.46
CA ARG A 142 -12.42 5.31 -1.62
C ARG A 142 -11.82 5.40 -0.21
N PHE A 143 -10.64 5.99 -0.07
CA PHE A 143 -10.01 6.33 1.21
C PHE A 143 -10.42 7.71 1.77
N SER A 144 -11.54 8.27 1.32
CA SER A 144 -12.06 9.57 1.75
C SER A 144 -11.11 10.77 1.52
N ASP A 145 -10.14 10.66 0.60
CA ASP A 145 -9.24 11.74 0.20
C ASP A 145 -9.79 12.50 -1.02
N GLU A 146 -10.95 13.15 -0.84
CA GLU A 146 -11.68 13.78 -1.93
C GLU A 146 -10.91 14.95 -2.56
N HIS A 147 -10.12 15.67 -1.76
CA HIS A 147 -9.30 16.78 -2.26
C HIS A 147 -8.20 16.29 -3.20
N ARG A 148 -7.54 15.17 -2.87
CA ARG A 148 -6.57 14.54 -3.78
C ARG A 148 -7.26 14.02 -5.04
N ALA A 149 -8.41 13.36 -4.91
CA ALA A 149 -9.18 12.86 -6.05
C ALA A 149 -9.55 13.99 -7.02
N ILE A 150 -10.05 15.12 -6.49
CA ILE A 150 -10.35 16.33 -7.26
C ILE A 150 -9.10 16.85 -7.99
N SER A 151 -7.99 17.01 -7.27
CA SER A 151 -6.74 17.54 -7.84
C SER A 151 -6.20 16.67 -8.99
N ILE A 152 -6.26 15.34 -8.85
CA ILE A 152 -5.83 14.41 -9.89
C ILE A 152 -6.68 14.58 -11.16
N VAL A 153 -8.00 14.64 -11.02
CA VAL A 153 -8.91 14.76 -12.17
C VAL A 153 -8.81 16.14 -12.82
N GLU A 154 -8.68 17.21 -12.05
CA GLU A 154 -8.48 18.56 -12.57
C GLU A 154 -7.21 18.63 -13.43
N LYS A 155 -6.11 18.03 -12.97
CA LYS A 155 -4.88 17.93 -13.74
C LYS A 155 -5.05 17.10 -15.01
N ALA A 156 -5.79 15.99 -14.95
CA ALA A 156 -6.07 15.18 -16.13
C ALA A 156 -6.91 15.94 -17.17
N LEU A 157 -7.85 16.79 -16.75
CA LEU A 157 -8.66 17.62 -17.65
C LEU A 157 -7.85 18.68 -18.41
N GLU A 158 -6.63 19.03 -17.96
CA GLU A 158 -5.71 19.87 -18.74
C GLU A 158 -5.25 19.16 -20.03
N ASP A 159 -4.97 17.86 -19.94
CA ASP A 159 -4.56 17.00 -21.06
C ASP A 159 -5.78 16.51 -21.88
N TYR A 160 -6.96 16.38 -21.25
CA TYR A 160 -8.18 15.84 -21.84
C TYR A 160 -9.39 16.80 -21.66
N PRO A 161 -9.37 18.00 -22.26
CA PRO A 161 -10.41 19.00 -22.05
C PRO A 161 -11.77 18.53 -22.61
N GLY A 162 -12.82 18.64 -21.79
CA GLY A 162 -14.19 18.27 -22.15
C GLY A 162 -14.47 16.76 -22.14
N ASP A 163 -13.59 15.95 -21.53
CA ASP A 163 -13.84 14.52 -21.36
C ASP A 163 -14.99 14.28 -20.38
N ALA A 164 -16.09 13.71 -20.89
CA ALA A 164 -17.32 13.54 -20.12
C ALA A 164 -17.16 12.65 -18.88
N LEU A 165 -16.28 11.63 -18.93
CA LEU A 165 -16.06 10.73 -17.80
C LEU A 165 -15.29 11.47 -16.69
N LEU A 166 -14.20 12.17 -17.04
CA LEU A 166 -13.45 12.98 -16.07
C LEU A 166 -14.33 14.07 -15.43
N GLU A 167 -15.14 14.78 -16.22
CA GLU A 167 -16.07 15.79 -15.70
C GLU A 167 -17.12 15.19 -14.74
N ALA A 168 -17.67 14.03 -15.09
CA ALA A 168 -18.61 13.32 -14.21
C ALA A 168 -17.96 12.90 -12.90
N GLN A 169 -16.72 12.38 -12.94
CA GLN A 169 -15.98 12.00 -11.74
C GLN A 169 -15.63 13.21 -10.87
N LEU A 170 -15.17 14.30 -11.49
CA LEU A 170 -14.90 15.55 -10.77
C LEU A 170 -16.13 16.07 -10.03
N ALA A 171 -17.30 16.07 -10.68
CA ALA A 171 -18.55 16.46 -10.05
C ALA A 171 -18.92 15.56 -8.86
N ARG A 172 -18.70 14.24 -8.99
CA ARG A 172 -18.92 13.26 -7.92
C ARG A 172 -18.01 13.53 -6.72
N TYR A 173 -16.71 13.71 -6.94
CA TYR A 173 -15.75 13.96 -5.86
C TYR A 173 -16.00 15.30 -5.17
N ARG A 174 -16.32 16.36 -5.92
CA ARG A 174 -16.72 17.67 -5.34
C ARG A 174 -17.96 17.56 -4.46
N LYS A 175 -18.95 16.76 -4.87
CA LYS A 175 -20.14 16.51 -4.04
C LYS A 175 -19.76 15.79 -2.74
N ARG A 176 -18.95 14.74 -2.81
CA ARG A 176 -18.47 14.00 -1.62
C ARG A 176 -17.66 14.90 -0.68
N ALA A 177 -16.77 15.74 -1.22
CA ALA A 177 -16.01 16.71 -0.43
C ALA A 177 -16.93 17.69 0.33
N ALA A 178 -18.02 18.14 -0.29
CA ALA A 178 -19.00 19.03 0.33
C ALA A 178 -19.85 18.35 1.43
N GLU A 179 -19.87 17.01 1.49
CA GLU A 179 -20.58 16.23 2.51
C GLU A 179 -19.71 15.93 3.75
N LEU A 180 -18.40 16.22 3.70
CA LEU A 180 -17.51 16.10 4.85
C LEU A 180 -17.94 17.05 5.96
N VAL A 181 -17.78 16.60 7.20
CA VAL A 181 -18.13 17.36 8.41
C VAL A 181 -16.91 17.52 9.29
N LEU A 182 -16.78 18.69 9.92
CA LEU A 182 -15.76 18.94 10.92
C LEU A 182 -15.98 18.00 12.12
N TYR A 183 -14.95 17.24 12.48
CA TYR A 183 -14.96 16.39 13.66
C TYR A 183 -14.49 17.16 14.90
N GLU A 184 -15.41 17.38 15.84
CA GLU A 184 -15.13 18.13 17.08
C GLU A 184 -14.90 17.22 18.31
N GLY A 185 -15.15 15.92 18.18
CA GLY A 185 -15.00 14.94 19.25
C GLY A 185 -13.54 14.60 19.60
N PRO A 186 -13.33 13.62 20.51
CA PRO A 186 -12.01 13.15 20.86
C PRO A 186 -11.41 12.22 19.80
N VAL A 187 -10.10 12.28 19.62
CA VAL A 187 -9.36 11.28 18.84
C VAL A 187 -9.00 10.13 19.77
N GLN A 188 -9.38 8.90 19.40
CA GLN A 188 -9.01 7.71 20.15
C GLN A 188 -7.66 7.20 19.64
N HIS A 189 -6.79 6.78 20.56
CA HIS A 189 -5.55 6.06 20.22
C HIS A 189 -5.52 4.77 21.03
N ILE A 190 -5.54 3.64 20.35
CA ILE A 190 -5.47 2.31 20.95
C ILE A 190 -4.16 1.64 20.56
N PHE A 191 -3.70 0.71 21.39
CA PHE A 191 -2.53 -0.09 21.02
C PHE A 191 -2.65 -1.54 21.45
N PHE A 192 -1.85 -2.35 20.76
CA PHE A 192 -1.72 -3.78 20.93
C PHE A 192 -0.25 -4.17 20.93
N HIS A 193 0.02 -5.40 21.34
CA HIS A 193 1.28 -6.10 21.10
C HIS A 193 1.06 -7.17 20.01
N PRO A 194 2.11 -7.86 19.54
CA PRO A 194 1.96 -8.96 18.58
C PRO A 194 0.91 -9.98 19.03
N LEU A 195 0.28 -10.67 18.07
CA LEU A 195 -0.87 -11.53 18.39
C LEU A 195 -0.46 -12.92 18.86
N ILE A 196 -1.25 -13.47 19.79
CA ILE A 196 -1.24 -14.91 20.09
C ILE A 196 -1.96 -15.65 18.97
N VAL A 197 -1.23 -16.50 18.24
CA VAL A 197 -1.76 -17.34 17.15
C VAL A 197 -2.21 -18.70 17.68
N TYR A 198 -1.43 -19.29 18.59
CA TYR A 198 -1.70 -20.59 19.22
C TYR A 198 -1.93 -20.42 20.74
N PRO A 199 -3.17 -20.16 21.20
CA PRO A 199 -3.47 -19.97 22.61
C PRO A 199 -3.05 -21.15 23.49
N GLU A 200 -3.06 -22.38 22.97
CA GLU A 200 -2.62 -23.58 23.68
C GLU A 200 -1.12 -23.60 24.02
N LYS A 201 -0.30 -22.79 23.33
CA LYS A 201 1.11 -22.57 23.68
C LYS A 201 1.29 -21.35 24.57
N ALA A 202 0.42 -20.35 24.47
CA ALA A 202 0.51 -19.13 25.26
C ALA A 202 -0.10 -19.26 26.65
N PHE A 203 -1.09 -20.15 26.82
CA PHE A 203 -1.85 -20.36 28.05
C PHE A 203 -1.63 -21.78 28.59
N ASP A 204 -0.36 -22.20 28.67
CA ASP A 204 0.07 -23.56 29.03
C ASP A 204 0.54 -23.70 30.50
N ASP A 205 0.19 -22.72 31.35
CA ASP A 205 0.56 -22.61 32.76
C ASP A 205 2.08 -22.51 33.03
N ASP A 206 2.88 -22.19 32.01
CA ASP A 206 4.31 -21.94 32.18
C ASP A 206 4.60 -20.56 32.83
N ARG A 207 5.89 -20.23 32.96
CA ARG A 207 6.32 -18.96 33.56
C ARG A 207 5.96 -17.71 32.73
N MET A 208 5.72 -17.87 31.43
CA MET A 208 5.37 -16.81 30.49
C MET A 208 3.85 -16.62 30.37
N ALA A 209 3.08 -17.69 30.60
CA ALA A 209 1.63 -17.72 30.39
C ALA A 209 0.88 -16.56 31.05
N ARG A 210 1.26 -16.21 32.28
CA ARG A 210 0.66 -15.04 32.97
C ARG A 210 0.91 -13.73 32.23
N GLY A 211 2.14 -13.46 31.83
CA GLY A 211 2.48 -12.21 31.13
C GLY A 211 1.82 -12.12 29.75
N LEU A 212 1.73 -13.25 29.04
CA LEU A 212 1.01 -13.33 27.77
C LEU A 212 -0.50 -13.11 27.97
N ASN A 213 -1.08 -13.66 29.04
CA ASN A 213 -2.47 -13.39 29.39
C ASN A 213 -2.70 -11.91 29.77
N GLU A 214 -1.75 -11.27 30.43
CA GLU A 214 -1.86 -9.86 30.83
C GLU A 214 -1.76 -8.90 29.63
N PHE A 215 -0.77 -9.08 28.74
CA PHE A 215 -0.37 -8.03 27.77
C PHE A 215 -0.71 -8.30 26.31
N MET A 216 -1.07 -9.53 25.95
CA MET A 216 -1.30 -9.93 24.55
C MET A 216 -2.78 -10.24 24.31
N VAL A 217 -3.22 -10.03 23.07
CA VAL A 217 -4.53 -10.49 22.57
C VAL A 217 -4.35 -11.61 21.54
N THR A 218 -5.36 -12.45 21.42
CA THR A 218 -5.41 -13.50 20.40
C THR A 218 -5.79 -12.94 19.04
N VAL A 219 -5.48 -13.67 17.97
CA VAL A 219 -5.97 -13.39 16.61
C VAL A 219 -7.49 -13.26 16.58
N ARG A 220 -8.21 -14.12 17.32
CA ARG A 220 -9.66 -14.11 17.40
C ARG A 220 -10.21 -12.82 18.02
N GLU A 221 -9.63 -12.41 19.15
CA GLU A 221 -10.00 -11.17 19.84
C GLU A 221 -9.76 -9.95 18.95
N PHE A 222 -8.58 -9.87 18.31
CA PHE A 222 -8.23 -8.76 17.43
C PHE A 222 -9.22 -8.61 16.27
N ASN A 223 -9.56 -9.70 15.57
CA ASN A 223 -10.53 -9.67 14.46
C ASN A 223 -11.92 -9.17 14.92
N ARG A 224 -12.39 -9.61 16.09
CA ARG A 224 -13.69 -9.17 16.64
C ARG A 224 -13.68 -7.71 17.08
N ILE A 225 -12.56 -7.26 17.66
CA ILE A 225 -12.35 -5.86 18.01
C ILE A 225 -12.37 -5.00 16.75
N LEU A 226 -11.66 -5.40 15.70
CA LEU A 226 -11.62 -4.69 14.42
C LEU A 226 -13.01 -4.57 13.78
N ALA A 227 -13.78 -5.65 13.76
CA ALA A 227 -15.17 -5.64 13.29
C ALA A 227 -16.05 -4.66 14.10
N SER A 228 -15.97 -4.70 15.44
CA SER A 228 -16.71 -3.78 16.30
C SER A 228 -16.30 -2.31 16.08
N LEU A 229 -15.01 -2.03 15.90
CA LEU A 229 -14.53 -0.68 15.61
C LEU A 229 -15.15 -0.16 14.30
N TYR A 230 -15.16 -0.97 13.24
CA TYR A 230 -15.78 -0.61 11.97
C TYR A 230 -17.30 -0.40 12.11
N GLU A 231 -18.03 -1.33 12.74
CA GLU A 231 -19.48 -1.22 12.97
C GLU A 231 -19.85 0.02 13.79
N LYS A 232 -19.02 0.39 14.76
CA LYS A 232 -19.20 1.61 15.57
C LYS A 232 -18.76 2.88 14.85
N GLY A 233 -18.37 2.81 13.58
CA GLY A 233 -18.04 3.96 12.74
C GLY A 233 -16.68 4.57 13.00
N TYR A 234 -15.71 3.81 13.55
CA TYR A 234 -14.33 4.30 13.60
C TYR A 234 -13.71 4.33 12.20
N ILE A 235 -12.73 5.21 12.01
CA ILE A 235 -11.92 5.36 10.80
C ILE A 235 -10.46 5.58 11.23
N LEU A 236 -9.53 4.83 10.64
CA LEU A 236 -8.10 5.00 10.88
C LEU A 236 -7.63 6.34 10.33
N ILE A 237 -6.84 7.06 11.11
CA ILE A 237 -6.16 8.27 10.69
C ILE A 237 -4.67 8.16 10.99
N ASP A 238 -3.85 8.82 10.17
CA ASP A 238 -2.45 9.04 10.52
C ASP A 238 -2.38 10.04 11.68
N ILE A 239 -1.43 9.85 12.60
CA ILE A 239 -1.28 10.73 13.78
C ILE A 239 -0.99 12.18 13.39
N HIS A 240 -0.39 12.44 12.22
CA HIS A 240 -0.15 13.78 11.70
C HIS A 240 -1.42 14.43 11.12
N GLU A 241 -2.57 13.76 11.12
CA GLU A 241 -3.85 14.39 10.79
C GLU A 241 -4.48 15.16 11.97
N ILE A 242 -3.93 15.05 13.18
CA ILE A 242 -4.46 15.79 14.34
C ILE A 242 -3.77 17.13 14.55
N PHE A 243 -2.59 17.35 13.96
CA PHE A 243 -1.82 18.57 14.11
C PHE A 243 -1.25 19.09 12.80
N GLU A 244 -0.89 20.38 12.79
CA GLU A 244 -0.12 20.99 11.72
C GLU A 244 0.93 21.93 12.31
N GLU A 245 1.97 22.21 11.53
CA GLU A 245 3.00 23.18 11.90
C GLU A 245 2.61 24.59 11.44
N ARG A 246 2.69 25.56 12.35
CA ARG A 246 2.57 26.98 12.03
C ARG A 246 3.78 27.75 12.52
N THR A 247 4.41 28.50 11.62
CA THR A 247 5.52 29.39 11.99
C THR A 247 4.98 30.74 12.42
N ASN A 248 5.07 31.04 13.71
CA ASN A 248 4.70 32.32 14.30
C ASN A 248 5.96 33.02 14.85
N ASN A 249 6.27 34.22 14.36
CA ASN A 249 7.42 35.02 14.81
C ASN A 249 8.76 34.25 14.85
N GLY A 250 8.99 33.36 13.87
CA GLY A 250 10.22 32.56 13.77
C GLY A 250 10.26 31.32 14.66
N ARG A 251 9.19 31.02 15.41
CA ARG A 251 9.02 29.76 16.15
C ARG A 251 8.00 28.87 15.43
N THR A 252 8.38 27.63 15.16
CA THR A 252 7.45 26.61 14.67
C THR A 252 6.62 26.09 15.84
N GLU A 253 5.30 26.17 15.70
CA GLU A 253 4.34 25.69 16.69
C GLU A 253 3.51 24.51 16.16
N LEU A 254 3.23 23.52 17.00
CA LEU A 254 2.23 22.48 16.73
C LEU A 254 0.86 22.97 17.17
N VAL A 255 -0.05 23.09 16.22
CA VAL A 255 -1.43 23.49 16.48
C VAL A 255 -2.39 22.40 16.04
N ARG A 256 -3.57 22.37 16.66
CA ARG A 256 -4.63 21.43 16.28
C ARG A 256 -5.02 21.68 14.81
N LYS A 257 -5.01 20.61 14.02
CA LYS A 257 -5.51 20.59 12.65
C LYS A 257 -7.01 20.32 12.66
N GLU A 258 -7.73 20.99 11.78
CA GLU A 258 -9.13 20.66 11.54
C GLU A 258 -9.22 19.31 10.81
N LEU A 259 -10.01 18.40 11.38
CA LEU A 259 -10.20 17.08 10.81
C LEU A 259 -11.60 16.97 10.21
N TRP A 260 -11.66 16.99 8.88
CA TRP A 260 -12.89 16.89 8.11
C TRP A 260 -13.08 15.44 7.67
N LEU A 261 -14.12 14.78 8.19
CA LEU A 261 -14.37 13.35 7.98
C LEU A 261 -15.75 13.13 7.34
N PRO A 262 -15.97 11.96 6.72
CA PRO A 262 -17.32 11.54 6.36
C PRO A 262 -18.24 11.55 7.59
N LYS A 263 -19.51 11.88 7.37
CA LYS A 263 -20.50 11.97 8.45
C LYS A 263 -20.55 10.68 9.29
N ASN A 264 -20.66 10.84 10.61
CA ASN A 264 -20.70 9.77 11.61
C ASN A 264 -19.42 8.94 11.76
N ARG A 265 -18.29 9.35 11.15
CA ARG A 265 -16.99 8.69 11.37
C ARG A 265 -16.28 9.26 12.60
N LYS A 266 -15.60 8.39 13.35
CA LYS A 266 -14.80 8.72 14.53
C LYS A 266 -13.32 8.37 14.28
N PRO A 267 -12.39 9.32 14.39
CA PRO A 267 -10.98 9.06 14.14
C PRO A 267 -10.38 8.11 15.19
N LEU A 268 -9.57 7.18 14.71
CA LEU A 268 -8.84 6.19 15.48
C LEU A 268 -7.38 6.18 15.02
N ILE A 269 -6.47 6.26 15.97
CA ILE A 269 -5.06 5.93 15.77
C ILE A 269 -4.84 4.54 16.38
N LEU A 270 -4.17 3.66 15.63
CA LEU A 270 -3.79 2.33 16.09
C LEU A 270 -2.26 2.26 16.12
N SER A 271 -1.69 1.77 17.21
CA SER A 271 -0.26 1.46 17.26
C SER A 271 0.03 0.04 17.73
N ILE A 272 1.19 -0.47 17.34
CA ILE A 272 1.70 -1.78 17.74
C ILE A 272 3.00 -1.56 18.49
N ASP A 273 3.06 -2.03 19.72
CA ASP A 273 4.27 -1.98 20.53
C ASP A 273 5.04 -3.30 20.36
N ASP A 274 6.37 -3.22 20.31
CA ASP A 274 7.29 -4.38 20.31
C ASP A 274 7.07 -5.39 19.17
N LEU A 275 6.83 -4.94 17.93
CA LEU A 275 6.75 -5.81 16.74
C LEU A 275 8.13 -6.33 16.29
N ASN A 276 8.97 -6.70 17.24
CA ASN A 276 10.32 -7.23 17.08
C ASN A 276 10.33 -8.77 17.02
N PHE A 277 9.26 -9.42 17.49
CA PHE A 277 9.12 -10.88 17.64
C PHE A 277 10.26 -11.49 18.49
N TYR A 278 10.25 -11.16 19.79
CA TYR A 278 11.24 -11.64 20.75
C TYR A 278 11.25 -13.18 20.86
N PRO A 279 12.38 -13.79 21.28
CA PRO A 279 12.48 -15.25 21.42
C PRO A 279 11.34 -15.89 22.23
N TYR A 280 10.90 -15.25 23.32
CA TYR A 280 9.79 -15.79 24.10
C TYR A 280 8.46 -15.75 23.32
N MET A 281 8.21 -14.73 22.50
CA MET A 281 6.99 -14.65 21.68
C MET A 281 6.95 -15.83 20.70
N LYS A 282 8.10 -16.09 20.07
CA LYS A 282 8.33 -17.18 19.11
C LYS A 282 8.10 -18.57 19.71
N GLU A 283 8.54 -18.76 20.96
CA GLU A 283 8.40 -20.01 21.70
C GLU A 283 6.94 -20.26 22.17
N ASN A 284 6.16 -19.18 22.35
CA ASN A 284 4.84 -19.22 22.99
C ASN A 284 3.68 -18.98 22.00
N GLY A 285 3.82 -19.48 20.76
CA GLY A 285 2.69 -19.54 19.81
C GLY A 285 2.36 -18.22 19.11
N MET A 286 3.34 -17.33 18.94
CA MET A 286 3.21 -16.09 18.18
C MET A 286 4.00 -16.16 16.86
N ASN A 287 3.82 -15.17 15.98
CA ASN A 287 4.57 -15.10 14.73
C ASN A 287 6.08 -14.89 14.97
N GLN A 288 6.88 -15.17 13.96
CA GLN A 288 8.34 -15.13 14.02
C GLN A 288 8.93 -13.87 13.37
N LYS A 289 8.31 -13.40 12.29
CA LYS A 289 8.74 -12.21 11.51
C LYS A 289 7.66 -11.80 10.51
N LEU A 290 7.74 -10.57 10.03
CA LEU A 290 7.08 -10.15 8.80
C LEU A 290 7.99 -10.43 7.60
N VAL A 291 7.41 -10.85 6.47
CA VAL A 291 8.12 -11.15 5.22
C VAL A 291 7.37 -10.57 4.03
N LEU A 292 8.02 -10.51 2.87
CA LEU A 292 7.35 -10.23 1.60
C LEU A 292 7.09 -11.54 0.85
N ASP A 293 5.90 -11.67 0.28
CA ASP A 293 5.60 -12.73 -0.69
C ASP A 293 6.19 -12.43 -2.08
N SER A 294 5.94 -13.31 -3.05
CA SER A 294 6.43 -13.15 -4.43
C SER A 294 5.87 -11.92 -5.15
N ASP A 295 4.70 -11.43 -4.72
CA ASP A 295 4.03 -10.26 -5.29
C ASP A 295 4.42 -8.95 -4.57
N GLY A 296 5.19 -9.07 -3.48
CA GLY A 296 5.64 -7.97 -2.65
C GLY A 296 4.61 -7.55 -1.59
N ASN A 297 3.61 -8.38 -1.28
CA ASN A 297 2.71 -8.10 -0.15
C ASN A 297 3.35 -8.55 1.16
N VAL A 298 3.04 -7.83 2.23
CA VAL A 298 3.50 -8.19 3.57
C VAL A 298 2.70 -9.40 4.06
N ALA A 299 3.41 -10.40 4.56
CA ALA A 299 2.85 -11.59 5.20
C ALA A 299 3.54 -11.83 6.55
N ALA A 300 2.88 -12.60 7.41
CA ALA A 300 3.44 -13.07 8.67
C ALA A 300 4.02 -14.47 8.46
N TYR A 301 5.23 -14.70 8.96
CA TYR A 301 5.86 -16.00 8.95
C TYR A 301 5.82 -16.61 10.35
N LEU A 302 5.45 -17.87 10.44
CA LEU A 302 5.37 -18.62 11.70
C LEU A 302 5.74 -20.09 11.50
N ILE A 303 5.98 -20.77 12.63
CA ILE A 303 6.20 -22.21 12.68
C ILE A 303 5.05 -22.81 13.49
N SER A 304 4.32 -23.76 12.89
CA SER A 304 3.19 -24.43 13.54
C SER A 304 3.64 -25.25 14.76
N PRO A 305 2.72 -25.67 15.66
CA PRO A 305 3.02 -26.62 16.72
C PRO A 305 3.67 -27.92 16.23
N GLU A 306 3.34 -28.35 15.02
CA GLU A 306 3.89 -29.54 14.35
C GLU A 306 5.26 -29.30 13.70
N GLY A 307 5.72 -28.06 13.66
CA GLY A 307 7.01 -27.68 13.07
C GLY A 307 6.94 -27.28 11.59
N GLU A 308 5.76 -27.03 11.04
CA GLU A 308 5.60 -26.61 9.65
C GLU A 308 5.83 -25.10 9.50
N GLU A 309 6.60 -24.71 8.48
CA GLU A 309 6.80 -23.30 8.13
C GLU A 309 5.58 -22.78 7.36
N ILE A 310 4.99 -21.70 7.85
CA ILE A 310 3.76 -21.12 7.30
C ILE A 310 3.99 -19.64 6.98
N THR A 311 3.53 -19.22 5.81
CA THR A 311 3.34 -17.81 5.45
C THR A 311 1.84 -17.53 5.47
N ALA A 312 1.40 -16.62 6.34
CA ALA A 312 0.00 -16.34 6.59
C ALA A 312 -0.32 -14.85 6.48
N TYR A 313 -1.60 -14.54 6.23
CA TYR A 313 -2.11 -13.17 6.07
C TYR A 313 -3.16 -12.81 7.12
N ASP A 314 -3.43 -13.71 8.05
CA ASP A 314 -4.52 -13.62 9.03
C ASP A 314 -4.07 -13.92 10.46
N THR A 315 -2.75 -13.92 10.72
CA THR A 315 -2.17 -14.26 12.02
C THR A 315 -1.51 -13.08 12.74
N GLU A 316 -1.33 -11.93 12.10
CA GLU A 316 -0.70 -10.73 12.70
C GLU A 316 -1.47 -9.45 12.38
N ILE A 317 -1.43 -8.47 13.30
CA ILE A 317 -2.12 -7.18 13.19
C ILE A 317 -1.88 -6.52 11.84
N VAL A 318 -0.62 -6.47 11.39
CA VAL A 318 -0.25 -5.84 10.12
C VAL A 318 -1.01 -6.46 8.97
N THR A 319 -0.92 -7.79 8.83
CA THR A 319 -1.52 -8.53 7.72
C THR A 319 -3.05 -8.52 7.77
N ILE A 320 -3.63 -8.65 8.97
CA ILE A 320 -5.08 -8.62 9.17
C ILE A 320 -5.64 -7.24 8.83
N LEU A 321 -5.00 -6.17 9.33
CA LEU A 321 -5.43 -4.80 9.08
C LEU A 321 -5.25 -4.40 7.61
N ASP A 322 -4.19 -4.90 6.95
CA ASP A 322 -3.99 -4.68 5.53
C ASP A 322 -5.12 -5.25 4.69
N ARG A 323 -5.48 -6.51 4.95
CA ARG A 323 -6.63 -7.16 4.30
C ARG A 323 -7.95 -6.46 4.64
N PHE A 324 -8.19 -6.16 5.91
CA PHE A 324 -9.43 -5.54 6.35
C PHE A 324 -9.66 -4.18 5.69
N VAL A 325 -8.62 -3.35 5.58
CA VAL A 325 -8.71 -2.04 4.92
C VAL A 325 -8.82 -2.18 3.39
N ALA A 326 -8.26 -3.23 2.79
CA ALA A 326 -8.47 -3.50 1.36
C ALA A 326 -9.94 -3.84 1.07
N GLU A 327 -10.58 -4.61 1.97
CA GLU A 327 -12.01 -4.97 1.90
C GLU A 327 -12.93 -3.80 2.31
N HIS A 328 -12.46 -2.93 3.21
CA HIS A 328 -13.17 -1.79 3.78
C HIS A 328 -12.34 -0.49 3.65
N PRO A 329 -12.16 0.06 2.44
CA PRO A 329 -11.32 1.26 2.25
C PRO A 329 -11.87 2.48 2.98
N ASP A 330 -13.19 2.52 3.26
CA ASP A 330 -13.84 3.55 4.06
C ASP A 330 -13.51 3.48 5.57
N PHE A 331 -12.83 2.42 6.02
CA PHE A 331 -12.24 2.32 7.36
C PHE A 331 -10.91 3.07 7.47
N SER A 332 -10.33 3.55 6.37
CA SER A 332 -9.04 4.23 6.37
C SER A 332 -9.14 5.62 5.72
N TYR A 333 -8.72 6.63 6.46
CA TYR A 333 -8.64 8.00 5.96
C TYR A 333 -7.29 8.21 5.26
N LYS A 334 -7.34 8.58 3.98
CA LYS A 334 -6.17 8.81 3.12
C LYS A 334 -5.19 7.64 3.04
N GLY A 335 -5.67 6.41 3.26
CA GLY A 335 -4.86 5.21 3.23
C GLY A 335 -4.06 4.94 4.51
N ALA A 336 -4.31 5.67 5.60
CA ALA A 336 -3.66 5.43 6.88
C ALA A 336 -3.92 4.01 7.42
N LYS A 337 -2.86 3.40 7.96
CA LYS A 337 -2.90 2.13 8.71
C LYS A 337 -2.62 2.40 10.18
N GLY A 338 -1.67 1.68 10.78
CA GLY A 338 -1.21 1.90 12.14
C GLY A 338 0.23 2.41 12.22
N ILE A 339 0.66 2.66 13.44
CA ILE A 339 2.03 3.04 13.81
C ILE A 339 2.74 1.82 14.39
N ILE A 340 3.90 1.45 13.87
CA ILE A 340 4.73 0.38 14.43
C ILE A 340 5.79 1.01 15.33
N ALA A 341 5.68 0.79 16.64
CA ALA A 341 6.62 1.27 17.64
C ALA A 341 7.73 0.22 17.81
N LEU A 342 8.92 0.52 17.28
CA LEU A 342 10.03 -0.44 17.28
C LEU A 342 11.00 -0.15 18.41
N THR A 343 11.41 -1.21 19.09
CA THR A 343 12.65 -1.19 19.88
C THR A 343 13.85 -1.59 19.02
N GLY A 344 15.07 -1.39 19.51
CA GLY A 344 16.28 -1.86 18.83
C GLY A 344 16.82 -3.19 19.36
N PHE A 345 16.40 -3.58 20.57
CA PHE A 345 16.76 -4.86 21.15
C PHE A 345 16.15 -6.02 20.32
N ASN A 346 16.96 -7.05 20.04
CA ASN A 346 16.60 -8.18 19.16
C ASN A 346 16.17 -7.79 17.72
N GLY A 347 16.70 -6.67 17.21
CA GLY A 347 16.49 -6.25 15.83
C GLY A 347 15.07 -5.76 15.59
N VAL A 348 14.54 -5.78 14.37
CA VAL A 348 13.24 -5.20 14.03
C VAL A 348 12.42 -6.13 13.13
N LEU A 349 11.09 -6.16 13.28
CA LEU A 349 10.18 -6.96 12.44
C LEU A 349 10.52 -8.46 12.38
N GLY A 350 11.29 -8.96 13.34
CA GLY A 350 11.76 -10.34 13.43
C GLY A 350 13.11 -10.61 12.76
N TYR A 351 13.74 -9.56 12.21
CA TYR A 351 15.08 -9.60 11.62
C TYR A 351 16.14 -9.16 12.61
N GLN A 352 17.29 -9.84 12.64
CA GLN A 352 18.39 -9.62 13.59
C GLN A 352 19.27 -8.40 13.22
N THR A 353 18.67 -7.23 13.04
CA THR A 353 19.34 -5.99 12.63
C THR A 353 20.23 -5.38 13.72
N ASN A 354 20.17 -5.89 14.95
CA ASN A 354 21.09 -5.52 16.03
C ASN A 354 22.38 -6.37 16.04
N ALA A 355 22.42 -7.48 15.31
CA ALA A 355 23.53 -8.43 15.32
C ALA A 355 24.65 -8.05 14.33
N ILE A 356 25.19 -6.83 14.44
CA ILE A 356 26.09 -6.19 13.46
C ILE A 356 27.33 -7.05 13.09
N SER A 357 27.82 -7.86 14.02
CA SER A 357 28.97 -8.75 13.80
C SER A 357 28.61 -10.12 13.20
N SER A 358 27.32 -10.43 13.00
CA SER A 358 26.86 -11.69 12.42
C SER A 358 27.14 -11.73 10.91
N PRO A 359 27.56 -12.89 10.35
CA PRO A 359 27.62 -13.08 8.90
C PRO A 359 26.28 -12.87 8.20
N SER A 360 25.15 -13.10 8.89
CA SER A 360 23.79 -12.91 8.34
C SER A 360 23.31 -11.46 8.37
N TYR A 361 24.02 -10.56 9.07
CA TYR A 361 23.56 -9.18 9.32
C TYR A 361 23.17 -8.43 8.04
N ALA A 362 23.99 -8.53 6.99
CA ALA A 362 23.73 -7.83 5.73
C ALA A 362 22.41 -8.29 5.08
N ALA A 363 22.16 -9.60 5.04
CA ALA A 363 20.95 -10.17 4.46
C ALA A 363 19.70 -9.89 5.31
N GLU A 364 19.82 -10.00 6.63
CA GLU A 364 18.75 -9.63 7.59
C GLU A 364 18.36 -8.16 7.44
N LYS A 365 19.35 -7.27 7.35
CA LYS A 365 19.13 -5.84 7.13
C LYS A 365 18.47 -5.53 5.79
N GLU A 366 18.92 -6.17 4.71
CA GLU A 366 18.34 -5.99 3.38
C GLU A 366 16.87 -6.41 3.33
N GLN A 367 16.54 -7.57 3.92
CA GLN A 367 15.16 -8.06 3.98
C GLN A 367 14.28 -7.17 4.87
N ALA A 368 14.78 -6.73 6.03
CA ALA A 368 14.08 -5.79 6.90
C ALA A 368 13.76 -4.48 6.17
N LEU A 369 14.73 -3.92 5.43
CA LEU A 369 14.53 -2.69 4.64
C LEU A 369 13.44 -2.87 3.59
N ALA A 370 13.40 -4.01 2.90
CA ALA A 370 12.35 -4.28 1.90
C ALA A 370 10.95 -4.30 2.53
N VAL A 371 10.80 -4.96 3.70
CA VAL A 371 9.52 -4.98 4.44
C VAL A 371 9.15 -3.58 4.95
N ILE A 372 10.10 -2.84 5.51
CA ILE A 372 9.90 -1.45 5.99
C ILE A 372 9.41 -0.55 4.85
N MET A 373 10.08 -0.59 3.70
CA MET A 373 9.67 0.20 2.52
C MET A 373 8.24 -0.13 2.11
N ARG A 374 7.90 -1.43 2.06
CA ARG A 374 6.55 -1.85 1.68
C ARG A 374 5.49 -1.38 2.69
N LEU A 375 5.79 -1.43 3.98
CA LEU A 375 4.90 -0.93 5.04
C LEU A 375 4.64 0.57 4.85
N GLN A 376 5.68 1.37 4.59
CA GLN A 376 5.54 2.81 4.34
C GLN A 376 4.71 3.11 3.09
N GLU A 377 4.96 2.38 1.99
CA GLU A 377 4.21 2.52 0.74
C GLU A 377 2.71 2.19 0.91
N THR A 378 2.36 1.33 1.87
CA THR A 378 1.00 0.85 2.10
C THR A 378 0.27 1.56 3.24
N GLY A 379 0.88 2.61 3.80
CA GLY A 379 0.23 3.52 4.74
C GLY A 379 0.55 3.28 6.22
N TRP A 380 1.52 2.42 6.53
CA TRP A 380 2.07 2.28 7.89
C TRP A 380 3.12 3.34 8.18
N SER A 381 3.15 3.82 9.42
CA SER A 381 4.20 4.70 9.92
C SER A 381 4.96 4.03 11.06
N PHE A 382 6.09 4.61 11.44
CA PHE A 382 6.96 4.08 12.49
C PHE A 382 7.16 5.10 13.61
N ALA A 383 7.34 4.59 14.83
CA ALA A 383 7.64 5.37 16.00
C ALA A 383 8.82 4.76 16.77
N SER A 384 9.48 5.59 17.58
CA SER A 384 10.47 5.11 18.54
C SER A 384 9.77 4.53 19.76
N HIS A 385 10.24 3.35 20.18
CA HIS A 385 9.91 2.76 21.47
C HIS A 385 11.15 2.61 22.38
N GLY A 386 12.18 3.44 22.14
CA GLY A 386 13.50 3.33 22.77
C GLY A 386 14.28 2.11 22.28
N TYR A 387 15.59 2.03 22.57
CA TYR A 387 16.39 0.89 22.14
C TYR A 387 16.12 -0.35 22.99
N GLY A 388 16.26 -0.22 24.31
CA GLY A 388 16.20 -1.29 25.29
C GLY A 388 14.87 -1.38 26.04
N HIS A 389 13.82 -0.73 25.54
CA HIS A 389 12.50 -0.69 26.19
C HIS A 389 12.59 -0.23 27.66
N ILE A 390 13.24 0.91 27.90
CA ILE A 390 13.55 1.40 29.24
C ILE A 390 12.44 2.29 29.83
N ASP A 391 12.17 2.13 31.12
CA ASP A 391 11.21 2.97 31.85
C ASP A 391 11.75 4.40 32.01
N THR A 392 11.32 5.32 31.14
CA THR A 392 11.86 6.68 31.07
C THR A 392 11.78 7.42 32.40
N ALA A 393 10.68 7.29 33.15
CA ALA A 393 10.52 7.99 34.43
C ALA A 393 11.42 7.43 35.54
N ARG A 394 11.85 6.17 35.44
CA ARG A 394 12.71 5.50 36.44
C ARG A 394 14.20 5.46 36.07
N ARG A 395 14.56 5.87 34.85
CA ARG A 395 15.95 5.87 34.38
C ARG A 395 16.58 7.25 34.45
N SER A 396 17.91 7.26 34.50
CA SER A 396 18.68 8.50 34.51
C SER A 396 18.63 9.17 33.13
N LEU A 397 18.92 10.48 33.07
CA LEU A 397 19.06 11.17 31.79
C LEU A 397 20.18 10.56 30.94
N SER A 398 21.31 10.16 31.55
CA SER A 398 22.41 9.54 30.81
C SER A 398 22.02 8.20 30.19
N ASP A 399 21.26 7.38 30.91
CA ASP A 399 20.78 6.09 30.37
C ASP A 399 19.85 6.35 29.17
N LEU A 400 18.97 7.34 29.27
CA LEU A 400 18.06 7.71 28.18
C LEU A 400 18.81 8.25 26.97
N ILE A 401 19.87 9.04 27.17
CA ILE A 401 20.74 9.51 26.08
C ILE A 401 21.36 8.33 25.36
N GLU A 402 22.00 7.41 26.08
CA GLU A 402 22.63 6.23 25.47
C GLU A 402 21.62 5.37 24.71
N ASP A 403 20.45 5.12 25.31
CA ASP A 403 19.36 4.36 24.69
C ASP A 403 18.85 5.02 23.41
N THR A 404 18.61 6.33 23.44
CA THR A 404 18.07 7.08 22.30
C THR A 404 19.09 7.15 21.16
N GLU A 405 20.35 7.47 21.45
CA GLU A 405 21.39 7.52 20.41
C GLU A 405 21.58 6.16 19.74
N LYS A 406 21.53 5.08 20.52
CA LYS A 406 21.63 3.73 19.97
C LYS A 406 20.43 3.39 19.08
N TRP A 407 19.22 3.76 19.50
CA TRP A 407 18.02 3.61 18.67
C TRP A 407 18.11 4.40 17.37
N LYS A 408 18.59 5.65 17.42
CA LYS A 408 18.80 6.50 16.23
C LYS A 408 19.77 5.86 15.24
N VAL A 409 20.86 5.26 15.74
CA VAL A 409 21.85 4.58 14.88
C VAL A 409 21.31 3.28 14.30
N GLU A 410 20.70 2.41 15.11
CA GLU A 410 20.39 1.03 14.70
C GLU A 410 18.99 0.87 14.09
N VAL A 411 18.01 1.68 14.51
CA VAL A 411 16.61 1.56 14.09
C VAL A 411 16.21 2.70 13.15
N GLU A 412 16.41 3.97 13.54
CA GLU A 412 16.02 5.10 12.70
C GLU A 412 16.72 5.08 11.33
N SER A 413 17.98 4.60 11.29
CA SER A 413 18.70 4.42 10.02
C SER A 413 18.06 3.42 9.05
N LEU A 414 17.12 2.59 9.52
CA LEU A 414 16.35 1.63 8.72
C LEU A 414 14.99 2.20 8.32
N ILE A 415 14.25 2.76 9.28
CA ILE A 415 12.87 3.23 9.08
C ILE A 415 12.78 4.67 8.54
N GLY A 416 13.89 5.42 8.56
CA GLY A 416 13.87 6.85 8.30
C GLY A 416 13.44 7.67 9.53
N PRO A 417 13.51 9.01 9.44
CA PRO A 417 13.21 9.88 10.57
C PRO A 417 11.74 9.75 11.02
N THR A 418 11.53 9.79 12.34
CA THR A 418 10.20 9.88 12.95
C THR A 418 10.22 10.87 14.10
N ASP A 419 9.12 11.61 14.26
CA ASP A 419 8.90 12.55 15.36
C ASP A 419 8.01 11.95 16.48
N VAL A 420 7.60 10.69 16.33
CA VAL A 420 6.74 9.99 17.29
C VAL A 420 7.58 9.17 18.27
N TYR A 421 7.44 9.48 19.55
CA TYR A 421 8.01 8.71 20.67
C TYR A 421 6.89 8.10 21.49
N ILE A 422 6.88 6.78 21.56
CA ILE A 422 5.97 6.00 22.39
C ILE A 422 6.74 5.57 23.64
N TYR A 423 6.28 5.99 24.83
CA TYR A 423 6.94 5.66 26.09
C TYR A 423 6.82 4.18 26.41
N PRO A 424 7.94 3.45 26.60
CA PRO A 424 7.91 2.12 27.21
C PRO A 424 7.15 2.13 28.53
N TYR A 425 6.32 1.11 28.75
CA TYR A 425 5.43 0.98 29.91
C TYR A 425 4.42 2.14 30.10
N GLY A 426 4.27 3.03 29.11
CA GLY A 426 3.48 4.26 29.26
C GLY A 426 4.05 5.26 30.28
N SER A 427 5.32 5.10 30.66
CA SER A 427 5.95 5.83 31.77
C SER A 427 6.38 7.25 31.34
N THR A 428 5.41 8.16 31.33
CA THR A 428 5.62 9.55 30.88
C THR A 428 6.42 10.39 31.89
N VAL A 429 7.03 11.46 31.38
CA VAL A 429 7.70 12.50 32.18
C VAL A 429 7.12 13.88 31.86
N PRO A 430 7.06 14.82 32.83
CA PRO A 430 6.55 16.17 32.56
C PRO A 430 7.36 16.90 31.48
N THR A 431 6.73 17.84 30.76
CA THR A 431 7.41 18.60 29.70
C THR A 431 8.54 19.51 30.17
N THR A 432 8.65 19.73 31.49
CA THR A 432 9.76 20.44 32.14
C THR A 432 10.92 19.54 32.54
N ASP A 433 10.76 18.22 32.42
CA ASP A 433 11.79 17.23 32.78
C ASP A 433 12.96 17.27 31.76
N PRO A 434 14.23 17.24 32.21
CA PRO A 434 15.38 17.16 31.31
C PRO A 434 15.31 16.01 30.31
N ARG A 435 14.72 14.87 30.68
CA ARG A 435 14.52 13.71 29.79
C ARG A 435 13.56 14.02 28.65
N PHE A 436 12.44 14.69 28.96
CA PHE A 436 11.52 15.17 27.93
C PHE A 436 12.22 16.14 26.96
N LYS A 437 12.98 17.09 27.51
CA LYS A 437 13.73 18.07 26.71
C LYS A 437 14.79 17.43 25.83
N TYR A 438 15.47 16.41 26.31
CA TYR A 438 16.43 15.67 25.49
C TYR A 438 15.72 14.93 24.35
N LEU A 439 14.63 14.19 24.62
CA LEU A 439 13.85 13.54 23.55
C LEU A 439 13.35 14.55 22.50
N GLN A 440 12.91 15.73 22.93
CA GLN A 440 12.56 16.83 22.00
C GLN A 440 13.75 17.28 21.14
N GLN A 441 14.91 17.46 21.75
CA GLN A 441 16.14 17.82 21.04
C GLN A 441 16.61 16.73 20.07
N SER A 442 16.28 15.47 20.34
CA SER A 442 16.51 14.33 19.46
C SER A 442 15.52 14.23 18.29
N GLY A 443 14.60 15.21 18.14
CA GLY A 443 13.68 15.32 17.01
C GLY A 443 12.27 14.81 17.26
N PHE A 444 11.97 14.28 18.46
CA PHE A 444 10.62 13.83 18.79
C PHE A 444 9.72 15.00 19.18
N ARG A 445 8.48 14.99 18.72
CA ARG A 445 7.49 16.04 18.95
C ARG A 445 6.14 15.51 19.38
N VAL A 446 5.85 14.25 19.07
CA VAL A 446 4.62 13.56 19.45
C VAL A 446 4.95 12.51 20.50
N PHE A 447 4.40 12.66 21.70
CA PHE A 447 4.74 11.86 22.87
C PHE A 447 3.53 11.08 23.36
N CYS A 448 3.61 9.76 23.30
CA CYS A 448 2.47 8.89 23.57
C CYS A 448 2.67 8.08 24.86
N GLY A 449 1.82 8.34 25.87
CA GLY A 449 1.75 7.60 27.13
C GLY A 449 0.69 6.49 27.11
N VAL A 450 0.36 5.97 28.29
CA VAL A 450 -0.77 5.04 28.48
C VAL A 450 -1.74 5.62 29.49
N GLY A 451 -3.02 5.64 29.15
CA GLY A 451 -4.10 6.16 29.98
C GLY A 451 -5.41 5.40 29.77
N PRO A 452 -6.33 5.44 30.74
CA PRO A 452 -7.60 4.68 30.67
C PRO A 452 -8.63 5.34 29.74
N ARG A 453 -8.41 6.59 29.31
CA ARG A 453 -9.31 7.38 28.46
C ARG A 453 -8.50 8.28 27.54
N GLU A 454 -9.18 8.93 26.59
CA GLU A 454 -8.56 9.93 25.74
C GLU A 454 -7.91 11.06 26.56
N TYR A 455 -6.65 11.36 26.22
CA TYR A 455 -5.96 12.55 26.67
C TYR A 455 -5.13 13.08 25.51
N LEU A 456 -5.25 14.38 25.23
CA LEU A 456 -4.52 15.04 24.17
C LEU A 456 -4.25 16.48 24.58
N ARG A 457 -2.97 16.88 24.56
CA ARG A 457 -2.53 18.22 24.92
C ARG A 457 -1.48 18.74 23.96
N TYR A 458 -1.74 19.95 23.46
CA TYR A 458 -0.81 20.70 22.63
C TYR A 458 0.06 21.61 23.51
N TYR A 459 1.36 21.56 23.25
CA TYR A 459 2.35 22.54 23.66
C TYR A 459 2.88 23.24 22.40
N PRO A 460 3.57 24.39 22.54
CA PRO A 460 4.07 25.09 21.36
C PRO A 460 4.92 24.19 20.46
N ASP A 461 5.85 23.41 20.99
CA ASP A 461 6.79 22.60 20.18
C ASP A 461 6.54 21.08 20.24
N SER A 462 5.48 20.64 20.92
CA SER A 462 5.19 19.22 21.12
C SER A 462 3.72 18.95 21.38
N LEU A 463 3.34 17.69 21.24
CA LEU A 463 2.03 17.16 21.56
C LEU A 463 2.23 15.96 22.48
N VAL A 464 1.41 15.87 23.53
CA VAL A 464 1.37 14.72 24.43
C VAL A 464 -0.02 14.12 24.36
N MET A 465 -0.10 12.81 24.23
CA MET A 465 -1.36 12.07 24.21
C MET A 465 -1.27 10.74 24.95
N ASP A 466 -2.40 10.24 25.43
CA ASP A 466 -2.48 8.90 26.00
C ASP A 466 -3.06 7.91 24.99
N ARG A 467 -2.60 6.68 25.11
CA ARG A 467 -3.11 5.52 24.38
C ARG A 467 -3.79 4.57 25.33
N ARG A 468 -4.90 3.97 24.90
CA ARG A 468 -5.62 2.95 25.65
C ARG A 468 -5.07 1.58 25.28
N HIS A 469 -4.61 0.84 26.29
CA HIS A 469 -4.11 -0.50 26.09
C HIS A 469 -5.27 -1.46 25.84
N ILE A 470 -5.14 -2.29 24.81
CA ILE A 470 -6.10 -3.33 24.47
C ILE A 470 -5.44 -4.68 24.70
N ASP A 471 -5.59 -5.18 25.92
CA ASP A 471 -4.97 -6.42 26.39
C ASP A 471 -5.83 -7.11 27.46
N GLY A 472 -5.33 -8.22 28.01
CA GLY A 472 -6.05 -8.96 29.04
C GLY A 472 -6.26 -8.16 30.33
N ILE A 473 -5.31 -7.32 30.74
CA ILE A 473 -5.51 -6.43 31.90
C ILE A 473 -6.73 -5.54 31.65
N ALA A 474 -6.84 -4.94 30.46
CA ALA A 474 -8.00 -4.12 30.13
C ALA A 474 -9.31 -4.91 30.17
N PHE A 475 -9.31 -6.13 29.63
CA PHE A 475 -10.51 -6.97 29.57
C PHE A 475 -11.01 -7.36 30.96
N TRP A 476 -10.12 -7.71 31.88
CA TRP A 476 -10.51 -8.23 33.19
C TRP A 476 -10.64 -7.15 34.28
N GLN A 477 -9.80 -6.12 34.26
CA GLN A 477 -9.69 -5.16 35.36
C GLN A 477 -10.38 -3.83 35.09
N GLN A 478 -10.59 -3.48 33.82
CA GLN A 478 -11.19 -2.19 33.45
C GLN A 478 -12.06 -2.26 32.17
N PRO A 479 -12.99 -3.22 32.04
CA PRO A 479 -13.81 -3.38 30.84
C PRO A 479 -14.74 -2.18 30.54
N GLU A 480 -15.16 -1.43 31.57
CA GLU A 480 -15.90 -0.17 31.43
C GLU A 480 -15.11 0.91 30.70
N THR A 481 -13.78 0.76 30.78
CA THR A 481 -12.76 1.14 29.81
C THR A 481 -13.28 1.31 28.40
N LEU A 482 -13.75 0.19 27.85
CA LEU A 482 -13.68 -0.18 26.44
C LEU A 482 -15.01 -0.08 25.70
N VAL A 483 -16.09 0.22 26.41
CA VAL A 483 -17.48 0.10 25.91
C VAL A 483 -17.78 0.96 24.67
N ASP A 484 -17.08 2.08 24.51
CA ASP A 484 -17.16 2.94 23.33
C ASP A 484 -16.51 2.30 22.09
N LEU A 485 -15.51 1.44 22.29
CA LEU A 485 -14.77 0.71 21.26
C LEU A 485 -15.41 -0.65 20.94
N PHE A 486 -15.69 -1.46 21.96
CA PHE A 486 -16.28 -2.80 21.85
C PHE A 486 -16.78 -3.33 23.19
N THR A 487 -17.60 -4.37 23.17
CA THR A 487 -18.04 -5.06 24.38
C THR A 487 -17.10 -6.23 24.68
N VAL A 488 -16.42 -6.24 25.83
CA VAL A 488 -15.43 -7.28 26.18
C VAL A 488 -16.01 -8.69 26.09
N SER A 489 -17.22 -8.92 26.60
CA SER A 489 -17.87 -10.25 26.58
C SER A 489 -18.20 -10.76 25.17
N GLU A 490 -18.25 -9.88 24.17
CA GLU A 490 -18.51 -10.26 22.77
C GLU A 490 -17.21 -10.59 22.03
N VAL A 491 -16.07 -10.04 22.47
CA VAL A 491 -14.78 -10.19 21.78
C VAL A 491 -13.88 -11.25 22.42
N ILE A 492 -13.85 -11.34 23.75
CA ILE A 492 -12.89 -12.16 24.51
C ILE A 492 -12.87 -13.61 24.04
N ASP A 493 -11.68 -14.18 23.91
CA ASP A 493 -11.54 -15.59 23.51
C ASP A 493 -11.87 -16.49 24.72
N PRO A 494 -12.87 -17.39 24.65
CA PRO A 494 -13.20 -18.30 25.75
C PRO A 494 -12.06 -19.23 26.20
N VAL A 495 -10.99 -19.37 25.41
CA VAL A 495 -9.80 -20.13 25.81
C VAL A 495 -8.90 -19.37 26.79
N ARG A 496 -9.10 -18.05 26.93
CA ARG A 496 -8.30 -17.20 27.80
C ARG A 496 -8.53 -17.57 29.28
N PRO A 497 -7.47 -17.82 30.06
CA PRO A 497 -7.60 -18.02 31.49
C PRO A 497 -7.97 -16.71 32.21
N PRO A 498 -8.65 -16.78 33.37
CA PRO A 498 -8.88 -15.59 34.18
C PRO A 498 -7.54 -15.00 34.67
N LEU A 499 -7.52 -13.68 34.91
CA LEU A 499 -6.38 -12.97 35.51
C LEU A 499 -6.46 -12.91 37.04
#